data_AF-A0A1J3JG96-F1
#
_entry.id   AF-A0A1J3JG96-F1
#
_cell.length_a   1.000
_cell.length_b   1.000
_cell.length_c   1.000
_cell.angle_alpha   90.00
_cell.angle_beta   90.00
_cell.angle_gamma   90.00
#
_symmetry.space_group_name_H-M   'P 1'
#
loop_
_entity.id
_entity.type
_entity.pdbx_description
1 polymer ?
#
loop_
_entity_poly.entity_id
_entity_poly.type
_entity_poly.pdbx_seq_one_letter_code
_entity_poly.pdbx_strand_id
1 'polypeptide(L)'
;VPSPEGKRSMMRLAQRMVSNYCLSVSRSNNSRSTFVSELNEVGVRVTAHKSPEPNGTILCAATTFWLPNSPQTVFNFLKDERTRPQWDVLSNGNPVQEVAHIANGSHPGCCISVLRASNASQSSNMLILQESSIDSSGAQVVYSPVDLAALNIAMSGEDPSYIPL
;
A
#
# COMPACT_ATOMS: atom_id res chain seq x y z
N VAL A 1 1.52 -11.40 -18.82
CA VAL A 1 2.31 -10.15 -18.77
C VAL A 1 1.47 -9.03 -19.35
N PRO A 2 1.17 -7.95 -18.61
CA PRO A 2 0.37 -6.84 -19.12
C PRO A 2 1.03 -6.18 -20.33
N SER A 3 0.20 -5.62 -21.23
CA SER A 3 0.66 -4.82 -22.38
C SER A 3 1.52 -3.63 -21.92
N PRO A 4 2.34 -3.02 -22.80
CA PRO A 4 3.07 -1.80 -22.46
C PRO A 4 2.16 -0.69 -21.90
N GLU A 5 0.96 -0.55 -22.45
CA GLU A 5 -0.07 0.39 -22.01
C GLU A 5 -0.60 0.00 -20.62
N GLY A 6 -0.92 -1.28 -20.41
CA GLY A 6 -1.33 -1.81 -19.11
C GLY A 6 -0.28 -1.62 -18.02
N LYS A 7 1.00 -1.86 -18.33
CA LYS A 7 2.12 -1.56 -17.42
C LYS A 7 2.15 -0.09 -17.06
N ARG A 8 2.00 0.82 -18.04
CA ARG A 8 2.02 2.27 -17.82
C ARG A 8 0.85 2.72 -16.95
N SER A 9 -0.35 2.18 -17.19
CA SER A 9 -1.52 2.49 -16.38
C SER A 9 -1.37 1.95 -14.94
N MET A 10 -0.90 0.70 -14.77
CA MET A 10 -0.58 0.14 -13.45
C MET A 10 0.47 0.96 -12.69
N MET A 11 1.52 1.45 -13.36
CA MET A 11 2.51 2.34 -12.76
C MET A 11 1.89 3.67 -12.31
N ARG A 12 0.98 4.26 -13.10
CA ARG A 12 0.26 5.49 -12.69
C ARG A 12 -0.66 5.26 -11.49
N LEU A 13 -1.31 4.09 -11.41
CA LEU A 13 -2.13 3.73 -10.26
C LEU A 13 -1.29 3.58 -8.99
N ALA A 14 -0.17 2.86 -9.06
CA ALA A 14 0.75 2.69 -7.93
C ALA A 14 1.38 4.03 -7.49
N GLN A 15 1.77 4.88 -8.45
CA GLN A 15 2.25 6.24 -8.16
C GLN A 15 1.19 7.10 -7.44
N ARG A 16 -0.09 7.00 -7.83
CA ARG A 16 -1.18 7.68 -7.10
C ARG A 16 -1.31 7.17 -5.67
N MET A 17 -1.21 5.85 -5.46
CA MET A 17 -1.25 5.25 -4.13
C MET A 17 -0.11 5.78 -3.24
N VAL A 18 1.13 5.77 -3.74
CA VAL A 18 2.29 6.31 -3.01
C VAL A 18 2.16 7.82 -2.77
N SER A 19 1.68 8.59 -3.76
CA SER A 19 1.45 10.03 -3.62
C SER A 19 0.42 10.33 -2.52
N ASN A 20 -0.70 9.60 -2.50
CA ASN A 20 -1.73 9.74 -1.47
C ASN A 20 -1.20 9.41 -0.07
N TYR A 21 -0.38 8.35 0.05
CA TYR A 21 0.31 8.01 1.29
C TYR A 21 1.24 9.14 1.74
N CYS A 22 2.11 9.64 0.85
CA CYS A 22 3.04 10.72 1.17
C CYS A 22 2.29 12.00 1.59
N LEU A 23 1.21 12.36 0.90
CA LEU A 23 0.35 13.48 1.27
C LEU A 23 -0.32 13.29 2.63
N SER A 24 -0.69 12.05 2.98
CA SER A 24 -1.33 11.73 4.26
C SER A 24 -0.36 11.80 5.43
N VAL A 25 0.86 11.28 5.27
CA VAL A 25 1.90 11.22 6.32
C VAL A 25 2.65 12.55 6.48
N SER A 26 2.87 13.28 5.38
CA SER A 26 3.71 14.50 5.38
C SER A 26 2.96 15.76 5.83
N ARG A 27 1.65 15.71 6.06
CA ARG A 27 0.86 16.89 6.45
C ARG A 27 1.26 17.38 7.84
N SER A 28 1.92 18.54 7.86
CA SER A 28 2.32 19.26 9.06
C SER A 28 1.14 19.99 9.71
N ASN A 29 1.14 19.99 11.04
CA ASN A 29 0.47 20.80 12.10
C ASN A 29 -0.75 21.71 11.87
N ASN A 30 -1.20 22.01 10.66
CA ASN A 30 -2.40 22.83 10.38
C ASN A 30 -3.69 21.99 10.27
N SER A 31 -3.59 20.66 10.35
CA SER A 31 -4.72 19.74 10.52
C SER A 31 -4.90 19.39 11.99
N ARG A 32 -6.14 19.27 12.46
CA ARG A 32 -6.47 18.80 13.81
C ARG A 32 -5.87 17.40 14.01
N SER A 33 -4.76 17.33 14.73
CA SER A 33 -4.10 16.07 15.10
C SER A 33 -4.43 15.76 16.55
N THR A 34 -4.77 14.51 16.80
CA THR A 34 -5.02 13.99 18.14
C THR A 34 -4.07 12.82 18.36
N PHE A 35 -3.31 12.89 19.44
CA PHE A 35 -2.48 11.78 19.90
C PHE A 35 -3.34 10.88 20.77
N VAL A 36 -3.50 9.62 20.35
CA VAL A 36 -4.17 8.60 21.15
C VAL A 36 -3.08 7.68 21.68
N SER A 37 -2.97 7.60 23.00
CA SER A 37 -2.03 6.70 23.68
C SER A 37 -2.85 5.82 24.62
N GLU A 38 -2.91 4.52 24.31
CA GLU A 38 -3.44 3.52 25.24
C GLU A 38 -2.31 2.58 25.67
N LEU A 39 -2.24 2.41 26.99
CA LEU A 39 -1.69 1.30 27.79
C LEU A 39 -0.51 0.46 27.23
N ASN A 40 0.45 1.00 26.47
CA ASN A 40 1.68 0.25 26.09
C ASN A 40 2.82 1.08 25.48
N GLU A 41 2.93 2.38 25.78
CA GLU A 41 3.99 3.30 25.29
C GLU A 41 4.07 3.53 23.76
N VAL A 42 3.33 2.77 22.95
CA VAL A 42 3.22 2.97 21.49
C VAL A 42 2.13 3.99 21.19
N GLY A 43 2.55 5.22 20.89
CA GLY A 43 1.64 6.28 20.49
C GLY A 43 1.07 6.08 19.08
N VAL A 44 -0.23 6.30 18.91
CA VAL A 44 -0.88 6.39 17.60
C VAL A 44 -1.22 7.87 17.34
N ARG A 45 -0.67 8.40 16.25
CA ARG A 45 -1.05 9.72 15.73
C ARG A 45 -2.24 9.57 14.81
N VAL A 46 -3.36 10.21 15.18
CA VAL A 46 -4.54 10.30 14.32
C VAL A 46 -4.65 11.71 13.75
N THR A 47 -4.73 11.83 12.44
CA THR A 47 -4.97 13.09 11.73
C THR A 47 -6.25 13.00 10.91
N ALA A 48 -7.05 14.07 10.92
CA ALA A 48 -8.25 14.19 10.11
C ALA A 48 -8.10 15.39 9.16
N HIS A 49 -8.43 15.21 7.89
CA HIS A 49 -8.43 16.30 6.92
C HIS A 49 -9.54 16.14 5.89
N LYS A 50 -9.97 17.27 5.31
CA LYS A 50 -11.03 17.29 4.30
C LYS A 50 -10.56 16.59 3.03
N SER A 51 -11.37 15.70 2.48
CA SER A 51 -11.09 15.08 1.19
C SER A 51 -11.21 16.10 0.05
N PRO A 52 -10.57 15.84 -1.10
CA PRO A 52 -10.87 16.54 -2.34
C PRO A 52 -12.34 16.37 -2.78
N GLU A 53 -12.97 15.25 -2.40
CA GLU A 53 -14.38 14.97 -2.68
C GLU A 53 -15.33 15.79 -1.79
N PRO A 54 -16.54 16.14 -2.28
CA PRO A 54 -17.51 16.88 -1.50
C PRO A 54 -17.93 16.11 -0.25
N ASN A 55 -17.85 16.77 0.91
CA ASN A 55 -18.26 16.25 2.23
C ASN A 55 -17.49 15.03 2.76
N GLY A 56 -16.40 14.61 2.13
CA GLY A 56 -15.57 13.53 2.66
C GLY A 56 -14.51 14.03 3.66
N THR A 57 -14.08 13.13 4.54
CA THR A 57 -12.98 13.33 5.48
C THR A 57 -12.06 12.12 5.39
N ILE A 58 -10.76 12.37 5.23
CA ILE A 58 -9.73 11.34 5.26
C ILE A 58 -9.19 11.28 6.70
N LEU A 59 -9.22 10.08 7.27
CA LEU A 59 -8.61 9.77 8.56
C LEU A 59 -7.32 9.02 8.32
N CYS A 60 -6.24 9.46 8.95
CA CYS A 60 -4.96 8.78 8.90
C CYS A 60 -4.55 8.40 10.32
N ALA A 61 -4.17 7.14 10.52
CA ALA A 61 -3.56 6.66 11.75
C ALA A 61 -2.14 6.21 11.43
N ALA A 62 -1.17 6.67 12.21
CA ALA A 62 0.23 6.29 12.05
C ALA A 62 0.83 6.00 13.42
N THR A 63 1.72 5.01 13.46
CA THR A 63 2.52 4.71 14.64
C THR A 63 3.99 4.57 14.26
N THR A 64 4.87 4.87 15.19
CA THR A 64 6.32 4.74 15.02
C THR A 64 6.88 4.06 16.27
N PHE A 65 7.67 3.03 16.07
CA PHE A 65 8.34 2.30 17.14
C PHE A 65 9.70 1.80 16.65
N TRP A 66 10.60 1.51 17.59
CA TRP A 66 11.93 0.99 17.29
C TRP A 66 11.90 -0.54 17.21
N LEU A 67 12.67 -1.09 16.27
CA LEU A 67 12.84 -2.53 16.10
C LEU A 67 14.31 -2.93 16.31
N PRO A 68 14.59 -4.10 16.92
CA PRO A 68 15.95 -4.61 17.12
C PRO A 68 16.54 -5.26 15.86
N ASN A 69 15.96 -5.02 14.67
CA ASN A 69 16.35 -5.62 13.40
C ASN A 69 16.83 -4.54 12.42
N SER A 70 17.68 -4.92 11.46
CA SER A 70 18.14 -3.98 10.43
C SER A 70 16.98 -3.54 9.51
N PRO A 71 17.03 -2.31 8.95
CA PRO A 71 16.00 -1.84 8.01
C PRO A 71 15.78 -2.78 6.82
N GLN A 72 16.86 -3.41 6.33
CA GLN A 72 16.78 -4.36 5.21
C GLN A 72 16.03 -5.64 5.58
N THR A 73 16.23 -6.17 6.79
CA THR A 73 15.50 -7.35 7.26
C THR A 73 14.02 -7.05 7.41
N VAL A 74 13.66 -5.90 7.98
CA VAL A 74 12.26 -5.47 8.14
C VAL A 74 11.62 -5.23 6.77
N PHE A 75 12.31 -4.55 5.86
CA PHE A 75 11.82 -4.31 4.50
C PHE A 75 11.56 -5.61 3.73
N ASN A 76 12.51 -6.56 3.78
CA ASN A 76 12.36 -7.86 3.15
C ASN A 76 11.19 -8.65 3.77
N PHE A 77 11.00 -8.58 5.09
CA PHE A 77 9.88 -9.20 5.77
C PHE A 77 8.53 -8.59 5.39
N LEU A 78 8.42 -7.26 5.27
CA LEU A 78 7.16 -6.60 4.94
C LEU A 78 6.75 -6.79 3.47
N LYS A 79 7.71 -6.80 2.54
CA LYS A 79 7.39 -6.91 1.11
C LYS A 79 7.10 -8.34 0.64
N ASP A 80 7.54 -9.36 1.38
CA ASP A 80 7.43 -10.77 0.99
C ASP A 80 5.98 -11.27 1.15
N GLU A 81 5.44 -11.86 0.09
CA GLU A 81 4.10 -12.47 0.09
C GLU A 81 3.97 -13.60 1.12
N ARG A 82 5.06 -14.32 1.41
CA ARG A 82 5.04 -15.53 2.25
C ARG A 82 4.93 -15.19 3.73
N THR A 83 5.43 -14.03 4.13
CA THR A 83 5.38 -13.52 5.51
C THR A 83 4.13 -12.67 5.74
N ARG A 84 3.46 -12.22 4.68
CA ARG A 84 2.24 -11.40 4.73
C ARG A 84 1.15 -11.91 5.69
N PRO A 85 0.85 -13.22 5.77
CA PRO A 85 -0.17 -13.75 6.65
C PRO A 85 0.10 -13.51 8.15
N GLN A 86 1.35 -13.22 8.51
CA GLN A 86 1.78 -13.02 9.89
C GLN A 86 1.43 -11.64 10.43
N TRP A 87 1.15 -10.66 9.56
CA TRP A 87 1.03 -9.26 9.99
C TRP A 87 -0.07 -8.45 9.31
N ASP A 88 -0.46 -8.78 8.08
CA ASP A 88 -1.46 -7.98 7.35
C ASP A 88 -2.87 -8.55 7.54
N VAL A 89 -3.74 -7.77 8.16
CA VAL A 89 -5.15 -8.12 8.35
C VAL A 89 -5.88 -8.39 7.03
N LEU A 90 -5.44 -7.80 5.90
CA LEU A 90 -6.04 -8.04 4.58
C LEU A 90 -5.85 -9.47 4.08
N SER A 91 -4.81 -10.17 4.57
CA SER A 91 -4.61 -11.59 4.26
C SER A 91 -5.56 -12.50 5.04
N ASN A 92 -6.07 -12.03 6.18
CA ASN A 92 -6.83 -12.83 7.15
C ASN A 92 -6.15 -14.17 7.50
N GLY A 93 -4.81 -14.15 7.63
CA GLY A 93 -3.99 -15.34 7.91
C GLY A 93 -3.89 -16.34 6.75
N ASN A 94 -4.48 -16.06 5.59
CA ASN A 94 -4.40 -16.94 4.43
C ASN A 94 -3.10 -16.75 3.67
N PRO A 95 -2.57 -17.81 3.02
CA PRO A 95 -1.46 -17.68 2.09
C PRO A 95 -1.75 -16.60 1.03
N VAL A 96 -0.71 -15.87 0.67
CA VAL A 96 -0.78 -14.79 -0.31
C VAL A 96 0.10 -15.16 -1.50
N GLN A 97 -0.40 -14.89 -2.70
CA GLN A 97 0.28 -15.14 -3.96
C GLN A 97 0.37 -13.86 -4.79
N GLU A 98 1.55 -13.58 -5.33
CA GLU A 98 1.80 -12.56 -6.33
C GLU A 98 1.26 -13.05 -7.68
N VAL A 99 0.31 -12.29 -8.21
CA VAL A 99 -0.36 -12.58 -9.48
C VAL A 99 0.12 -11.65 -10.61
N ALA A 100 0.79 -10.55 -10.27
CA ALA A 100 1.48 -9.70 -11.22
C ALA A 100 2.68 -8.99 -10.57
N HIS A 101 3.71 -8.76 -11.38
CA HIS A 101 4.96 -8.13 -10.97
C HIS A 101 5.46 -7.17 -12.05
N ILE A 102 5.82 -5.95 -11.65
CA ILE A 102 6.46 -4.93 -12.49
C ILE A 102 7.68 -4.41 -11.74
N ALA A 103 8.88 -4.72 -12.23
CA ALA A 103 10.10 -4.14 -11.70
C ALA A 103 10.08 -2.61 -11.87
N ASN A 104 10.43 -1.87 -10.83
CA ASN A 104 10.40 -0.41 -10.80
C ASN A 104 11.78 0.15 -10.44
N GLY A 105 12.59 0.50 -11.44
CA GLY A 105 13.96 0.99 -11.23
C GLY A 105 15.03 -0.11 -11.25
N SER A 106 16.24 0.23 -10.81
CA SER A 106 17.43 -0.64 -10.91
C SER A 106 17.62 -1.58 -9.73
N HIS A 107 17.05 -1.26 -8.56
CA HIS A 107 17.21 -2.07 -7.37
C HIS A 107 16.17 -3.22 -7.35
N PRO A 108 16.56 -4.49 -7.12
CA PRO A 108 15.67 -5.64 -7.20
C PRO A 108 14.56 -5.65 -6.14
N GLY A 109 14.72 -4.89 -5.06
CA GLY A 109 13.67 -4.66 -4.06
C GLY A 109 12.61 -3.64 -4.47
N CYS A 110 12.79 -2.93 -5.59
CA CYS A 110 11.84 -1.93 -6.06
C CYS A 110 10.91 -2.53 -7.12
N CYS A 111 9.64 -2.71 -6.77
CA CYS A 111 8.65 -3.29 -7.68
C CYS A 111 7.23 -2.86 -7.31
N ILE A 112 6.34 -3.01 -8.29
CA ILE A 112 4.90 -2.99 -8.10
C ILE A 112 4.44 -4.44 -8.21
N SER A 113 3.77 -4.92 -7.16
CA SER A 113 3.27 -6.26 -7.03
C SER A 113 1.75 -6.23 -6.82
N VAL A 114 1.07 -7.21 -7.41
CA VAL A 114 -0.36 -7.45 -7.16
C VAL A 114 -0.46 -8.76 -6.43
N LEU A 115 -1.00 -8.74 -5.22
CA LEU A 115 -1.11 -9.90 -4.37
C LEU A 115 -2.57 -10.34 -4.23
N ARG A 116 -2.78 -11.66 -4.12
CA ARG A 116 -4.07 -12.30 -3.91
C ARG A 116 -3.99 -13.25 -2.72
N ALA A 117 -4.85 -13.07 -1.73
CA ALA A 117 -5.00 -14.02 -0.63
C ALA A 117 -5.82 -15.24 -1.10
N SER A 118 -5.39 -16.46 -0.75
CA SER A 118 -5.94 -17.70 -1.29
C SER A 118 -7.35 -18.07 -0.80
N ASN A 119 -7.91 -17.40 0.22
CA ASN A 119 -9.16 -17.89 0.84
C ASN A 119 -10.08 -16.83 1.48
N ALA A 120 -10.28 -15.68 0.82
CA ALA A 120 -11.37 -14.77 1.21
C ALA A 120 -12.68 -15.16 0.49
N SER A 121 -13.14 -16.42 0.62
CA SER A 121 -14.22 -17.02 -0.20
C SER A 121 -13.88 -17.00 -1.71
N GLN A 122 -14.42 -17.93 -2.50
CA GLN A 122 -14.22 -17.92 -3.97
C GLN A 122 -14.82 -16.68 -4.68
N SER A 123 -15.27 -15.69 -3.91
CA SER A 123 -15.91 -14.43 -4.28
C SER A 123 -15.16 -13.17 -3.84
N SER A 124 -13.97 -13.24 -3.22
CA SER A 124 -13.21 -12.00 -2.98
C SER A 124 -12.65 -11.46 -4.29
N ASN A 125 -13.32 -10.44 -4.83
CA ASN A 125 -12.77 -9.60 -5.89
C ASN A 125 -11.64 -8.70 -5.38
N MET A 126 -11.23 -8.79 -4.11
CA MET A 126 -10.23 -7.91 -3.52
C MET A 126 -8.81 -8.44 -3.76
N LEU A 127 -7.96 -7.59 -4.32
CA LEU A 127 -6.52 -7.76 -4.49
C LEU A 127 -5.78 -6.73 -3.64
N ILE A 128 -4.49 -6.93 -3.45
CA ILE A 128 -3.62 -5.96 -2.78
C ILE A 128 -2.66 -5.42 -3.84
N LEU A 129 -2.76 -4.12 -4.13
CA LEU A 129 -1.74 -3.41 -4.90
C LEU A 129 -0.64 -3.00 -3.93
N GLN A 130 0.60 -3.35 -4.23
CA GLN A 130 1.77 -3.02 -3.41
C GLN A 130 2.84 -2.35 -4.28
N GLU A 131 3.42 -1.28 -3.77
CA GLU A 131 4.68 -0.73 -4.27
C GLU A 131 5.72 -0.81 -3.15
N SER A 132 6.85 -1.47 -3.45
CA SER A 132 8.03 -1.46 -2.60
C SER A 132 9.11 -0.62 -3.25
N SER A 133 9.82 0.18 -2.46
CA SER A 133 10.99 0.91 -2.90
C SER A 133 12.04 1.01 -1.80
N ILE A 134 13.30 1.06 -2.21
CA ILE A 134 14.45 1.23 -1.32
C ILE A 134 15.56 1.99 -2.06
N ASP A 135 16.11 2.98 -1.36
CA ASP A 135 17.21 3.81 -1.84
C ASP A 135 18.12 4.24 -0.67
N SER A 136 18.99 5.21 -0.89
CA SER A 136 19.90 5.73 0.14
C SER A 136 19.21 6.44 1.30
N SER A 137 17.96 6.88 1.14
CA SER A 137 17.17 7.58 2.15
C SER A 137 16.39 6.63 3.05
N GLY A 138 16.07 5.42 2.56
CA GLY A 138 15.34 4.43 3.34
C GLY A 138 14.62 3.41 2.47
N ALA A 139 13.68 2.70 3.08
CA ALA A 139 12.85 1.70 2.41
C ALA A 139 11.38 1.86 2.82
N GLN A 140 10.47 1.63 1.87
CA GLN A 140 9.04 1.72 2.11
C GLN A 140 8.28 0.61 1.38
N VAL A 141 7.21 0.14 2.01
CA VAL A 141 6.21 -0.76 1.42
C VAL A 141 4.86 -0.07 1.58
N VAL A 142 4.30 0.42 0.48
CA VAL A 142 2.99 1.07 0.45
C VAL A 142 2.03 0.11 -0.25
N TYR A 143 0.85 -0.08 0.32
CA TYR A 143 -0.15 -0.95 -0.27
C TYR A 143 -1.57 -0.44 -0.04
N SER A 144 -2.48 -0.82 -0.92
CA SER A 144 -3.91 -0.54 -0.81
C SER A 144 -4.70 -1.72 -1.37
N PRO A 145 -5.85 -2.06 -0.77
CA PRO A 145 -6.76 -3.01 -1.39
C PRO A 145 -7.42 -2.44 -2.65
N VAL A 146 -7.51 -3.23 -3.69
CA VAL A 146 -8.09 -2.83 -4.99
C VAL A 146 -9.01 -3.94 -5.48
N ASP A 147 -10.17 -3.56 -6.02
CA ASP A 147 -11.08 -4.52 -6.66
C ASP A 147 -10.49 -5.07 -7.97
N LEU A 148 -10.73 -6.34 -8.25
CA LEU A 148 -10.25 -7.07 -9.41
C LEU A 148 -10.72 -6.42 -10.72
N ALA A 149 -11.98 -5.97 -10.78
CA ALA A 149 -12.49 -5.28 -11.96
C ALA A 149 -11.79 -3.94 -12.16
N ALA A 150 -11.57 -3.17 -11.09
CA ALA A 150 -10.81 -1.93 -11.15
C ALA A 150 -9.36 -2.16 -11.60
N LEU A 151 -8.72 -3.21 -11.09
CA LEU A 151 -7.36 -3.55 -11.49
C LEU A 151 -7.29 -4.04 -12.94
N ASN A 152 -8.30 -4.76 -13.42
CA ASN A 152 -8.39 -5.18 -14.82
C ASN A 152 -8.47 -3.98 -15.77
N ILE A 153 -9.15 -2.90 -15.39
CA ILE A 153 -9.16 -1.62 -16.14
C ILE A 153 -7.75 -1.03 -16.21
N ALA A 154 -7.01 -1.01 -15.10
CA ALA A 154 -5.63 -0.53 -15.14
C ALA A 154 -4.75 -1.46 -16.01
N MET A 155 -4.93 -2.77 -15.91
CA MET A 155 -4.16 -3.75 -16.69
C MET A 155 -4.50 -3.74 -18.20
N SER A 156 -5.70 -3.29 -18.60
CA SER A 156 -6.07 -3.11 -20.02
C SER A 156 -5.40 -1.88 -20.65
N GLY A 157 -4.83 -0.98 -19.84
CA GLY A 157 -4.18 0.26 -20.29
C GLY A 157 -5.09 1.48 -20.28
N GLU A 158 -6.30 1.36 -19.75
CA GLU A 158 -7.23 2.47 -19.56
C GLU A 158 -6.76 3.45 -18.47
N ASP A 159 -7.39 4.62 -18.38
CA ASP A 159 -7.03 5.64 -17.39
C ASP A 159 -7.38 5.18 -15.98
N PRO A 160 -6.39 4.99 -15.08
CA PRO A 160 -6.65 4.50 -13.75
C PRO A 160 -7.18 5.59 -12.81
N SER A 161 -7.28 6.86 -13.25
CA SER A 161 -7.62 8.02 -12.41
C SER A 161 -8.90 7.87 -11.56
N TYR A 162 -9.88 7.11 -12.06
CA TYR A 162 -11.16 6.85 -11.39
C TYR A 162 -11.14 5.64 -10.44
N ILE A 163 -10.06 4.86 -10.43
CA ILE A 163 -9.92 3.72 -9.52
C ILE A 163 -9.76 4.27 -8.09
N PRO A 164 -10.62 3.83 -7.14
CA PRO A 164 -10.49 4.20 -5.74
C PRO A 164 -9.27 3.52 -5.10
N LEU A 165 -8.59 4.24 -4.19
CA LEU A 165 -7.36 3.83 -3.49
C LEU A 165 -7.42 4.17 -2.01
#